data_AF-A0A1Y0MNL0-F1
#
_entry.id   AF-A0A1Y0MNL0-F1
#
_cell.length_a   1.000
_cell.length_b   1.000
_cell.length_c   1.000
_cell.angle_alpha   90.00
_cell.angle_beta   90.00
_cell.angle_gamma   90.00
#
_symmetry.space_group_name_H-M   'P 1'
#
loop_
_entity.id
_entity.type
_entity.pdbx_description
1 polymer ?
#
loop_
_entity_poly.entity_id
_entity_poly.type
_entity_poly.pdbx_seq_one_letter_code
_entity_poly.pdbx_strand_id
1 'polypeptide(L)'
;MRQLTLIVLFAFIVPAQAQREDFEHIDLTRADALARDLKGEDLYALPILVHQLTAPLETDVERFRAIYIWVCQNIKGDYPLMLENDKMRRKLHTDSLALEQWNYEFKKEIFQILRKKKRTTCSGYSYLLKEMAELAGIEVAIVDGYGPINKLKIERLKIPNHSWNAVKLNDKWYLCDATWASGYTDLTTYLFEFDYDDQYWLMPPEEFAETHQPEDPSWLLLELSAND
;
A
#
# COMPACT_ATOMS: atom_id res chain seq x y z
N MET A 1 -13.44 -2.07 64.48
CA MET A 1 -13.72 -2.84 63.25
C MET A 1 -13.47 -1.91 62.07
N ARG A 2 -12.34 -2.08 61.36
CA ARG A 2 -11.96 -1.23 60.22
C ARG A 2 -12.54 -1.87 58.96
N GLN A 3 -13.47 -1.19 58.31
CA GLN A 3 -14.00 -1.62 57.01
C GLN A 3 -12.94 -1.35 55.94
N LEU A 4 -12.52 -2.39 55.23
CA LEU A 4 -11.72 -2.28 54.02
C LEU A 4 -12.68 -2.08 52.85
N THR A 5 -12.70 -0.87 52.29
CA THR A 5 -13.38 -0.60 51.03
C THR A 5 -12.51 -1.09 49.90
N LEU A 6 -12.95 -2.13 49.18
CA LEU A 6 -12.28 -2.63 47.99
C LEU A 6 -12.64 -1.69 46.82
N ILE A 7 -11.67 -0.92 46.33
CA ILE A 7 -11.82 -0.12 45.12
C ILE A 7 -11.51 -1.04 43.93
N VAL A 8 -12.55 -1.44 43.19
CA VAL A 8 -12.39 -2.14 41.92
C VAL A 8 -12.15 -1.08 40.84
N LEU A 9 -10.90 -0.96 40.40
CA LEU A 9 -10.53 -0.18 39.22
C LEU A 9 -10.96 -0.95 37.97
N PHE A 10 -12.03 -0.49 37.32
CA PHE A 10 -12.33 -0.88 35.94
C PHE A 10 -11.33 -0.17 35.02
N ALA A 11 -10.33 -0.91 34.53
CA ALA A 11 -9.55 -0.47 33.40
C ALA A 11 -10.42 -0.56 32.16
N PHE A 12 -10.91 0.59 31.67
CA PHE A 12 -11.44 0.67 30.31
C PHE A 12 -10.24 0.53 29.36
N ILE A 13 -10.01 -0.69 28.88
CA ILE A 13 -9.19 -0.90 27.70
C ILE A 13 -10.02 -0.33 26.55
N VAL A 14 -9.67 0.87 26.08
CA VAL A 14 -10.19 1.38 24.82
C VAL A 14 -9.68 0.40 23.76
N PRO A 15 -10.54 -0.32 23.03
CA PRO A 15 -10.06 -1.12 21.92
C PRO A 15 -9.38 -0.15 20.96
N ALA A 16 -8.13 -0.43 20.58
CA ALA A 16 -7.54 0.21 19.41
C ALA A 16 -8.53 -0.05 18.28
N GLN A 17 -9.23 1.00 17.84
CA GLN A 17 -10.18 0.87 16.74
C GLN A 17 -9.35 0.48 15.53
N ALA A 18 -9.54 -0.75 15.05
CA ALA A 18 -8.88 -1.17 13.83
C ALA A 18 -9.28 -0.18 12.74
N GLN A 19 -8.32 0.35 11.99
CA GLN A 19 -8.55 1.43 11.01
C GLN A 19 -9.69 1.15 10.01
N ARG A 20 -10.03 -0.12 9.78
CA ARG A 20 -11.16 -0.56 8.95
C ARG A 20 -12.52 -0.33 9.60
N GLU A 21 -12.60 -0.39 10.93
CA GLU A 21 -13.84 -0.22 11.69
C GLU A 21 -14.44 1.18 11.50
N ASP A 22 -13.59 2.17 11.19
CA ASP A 22 -14.02 3.53 10.84
C ASP A 22 -15.04 3.55 9.69
N PHE A 23 -15.05 2.50 8.85
CA PHE A 23 -15.90 2.40 7.66
C PHE A 23 -16.81 1.16 7.63
N GLU A 24 -16.99 0.46 8.75
CA GLU A 24 -17.91 -0.70 8.84
C GLU A 24 -19.36 -0.40 8.41
N HIS A 25 -19.75 0.88 8.50
CA HIS A 25 -21.07 1.36 8.13
C HIS A 25 -21.22 1.67 6.62
N ILE A 26 -20.14 1.60 5.84
CA ILE A 26 -20.13 1.88 4.41
C ILE A 26 -20.17 0.55 3.63
N ASP A 27 -21.17 0.38 2.76
CA ASP A 27 -21.26 -0.80 1.89
C ASP A 27 -20.32 -0.67 0.68
N LEU A 28 -19.25 -1.46 0.68
CA LEU A 28 -18.24 -1.47 -0.38
C LEU A 28 -18.59 -2.37 -1.58
N THR A 29 -19.74 -3.06 -1.56
CA THR A 29 -20.13 -4.03 -2.59
C THR A 29 -20.17 -3.41 -3.99
N ARG A 30 -20.64 -2.16 -4.08
CA ARG A 30 -20.71 -1.44 -5.36
C ARG A 30 -19.33 -1.07 -5.90
N ALA A 31 -18.42 -0.64 -5.03
CA ALA A 31 -17.04 -0.33 -5.38
C ALA A 31 -16.32 -1.58 -5.92
N ASP A 32 -16.48 -2.71 -5.23
CA ASP A 32 -15.91 -4.01 -5.63
C ASP A 32 -16.51 -4.50 -6.96
N ALA A 33 -17.81 -4.29 -7.18
CA ALA A 33 -18.47 -4.64 -8.43
C ALA A 33 -17.92 -3.83 -9.62
N LEU A 34 -17.77 -2.51 -9.48
CA LEU A 34 -17.21 -1.66 -10.54
C LEU A 34 -15.78 -2.05 -10.90
N ALA A 35 -14.95 -2.37 -9.89
CA ALA A 35 -13.59 -2.84 -10.12
C ALA A 35 -13.54 -4.17 -10.90
N ARG A 36 -14.48 -5.09 -10.62
CA ARG A 36 -14.63 -6.34 -11.39
C ARG A 36 -15.15 -6.11 -12.79
N ASP A 37 -16.14 -5.23 -12.97
CA ASP A 37 -16.76 -4.96 -14.27
C ASP A 37 -15.78 -4.31 -15.24
N LEU A 38 -14.86 -3.47 -14.74
CA LEU A 38 -13.80 -2.83 -15.51
C LEU A 38 -12.49 -3.64 -15.52
N LYS A 39 -12.52 -4.91 -15.08
CA LYS A 39 -11.33 -5.76 -15.09
C LYS A 39 -10.84 -5.95 -16.53
N GLY A 40 -9.54 -5.75 -16.73
CA GLY A 40 -8.88 -5.91 -18.01
C GLY A 40 -8.75 -4.61 -18.82
N GLU A 41 -9.35 -3.50 -18.37
CA GLU A 41 -9.18 -2.19 -19.00
C GLU A 41 -7.69 -1.78 -19.06
N ASP A 42 -7.34 -1.01 -20.09
CA ASP A 42 -5.96 -0.59 -20.30
C ASP A 42 -5.62 0.71 -19.56
N LEU A 43 -4.32 1.06 -19.54
CA LEU A 43 -3.81 2.24 -18.87
C LEU A 43 -3.54 3.41 -19.86
N TYR A 44 -4.01 3.32 -21.11
CA TYR A 44 -3.79 4.40 -22.10
C TYR A 44 -4.70 5.59 -21.84
N ALA A 45 -5.92 5.34 -21.36
CA ALA A 45 -6.93 6.34 -21.03
C ALA A 45 -7.20 6.40 -19.51
N LEU A 46 -6.13 6.51 -18.70
CA LEU A 46 -6.21 6.44 -17.23
C LEU A 46 -7.29 7.35 -16.61
N PRO A 47 -7.48 8.62 -17.02
CA PRO A 47 -8.55 9.46 -16.46
C PRO A 47 -9.96 8.94 -16.74
N ILE A 48 -10.18 8.29 -17.89
CA ILE A 48 -11.48 7.70 -18.23
C ILE A 48 -11.75 6.49 -17.34
N LEU A 49 -10.75 5.61 -17.17
CA LEU A 49 -10.86 4.45 -16.28
C LEU A 49 -11.17 4.90 -14.84
N VAL A 50 -10.43 5.90 -14.32
CA VAL A 50 -10.68 6.44 -12.97
C VAL A 50 -12.09 7.01 -12.86
N HIS A 51 -12.54 7.78 -13.85
CA HIS A 51 -13.90 8.32 -13.86
C HIS A 51 -14.95 7.21 -13.84
N GLN A 52 -14.79 6.15 -14.64
CA GLN A 52 -15.71 5.02 -14.67
C GLN A 52 -15.75 4.24 -13.35
N LEU A 53 -14.60 4.09 -12.68
CA LEU A 53 -14.50 3.45 -11.36
C LEU A 53 -15.18 4.26 -10.25
N THR A 54 -15.16 5.59 -10.34
CA THR A 54 -15.44 6.47 -9.19
C THR A 54 -16.70 7.31 -9.30
N ALA A 55 -17.11 7.72 -10.51
CA ALA A 55 -18.28 8.57 -10.72
C ALA A 55 -19.60 7.98 -10.19
N PRO A 56 -19.82 6.65 -10.20
CA PRO A 56 -21.04 6.08 -9.65
C PRO A 56 -21.07 6.02 -8.11
N LEU A 57 -19.97 6.34 -7.42
CA LEU A 57 -19.79 6.14 -5.98
C LEU A 57 -19.93 7.45 -5.21
N GLU A 58 -20.44 7.37 -3.98
CA GLU A 58 -20.84 8.54 -3.20
C GLU A 58 -19.70 9.07 -2.32
N THR A 59 -18.98 8.15 -1.67
CA THR A 59 -17.92 8.48 -0.71
C THR A 59 -16.51 8.27 -1.29
N ASP A 60 -15.53 8.99 -0.76
CA ASP A 60 -14.12 8.79 -1.14
C ASP A 60 -13.59 7.42 -0.72
N VAL A 61 -14.15 6.83 0.33
CA VAL A 61 -13.84 5.47 0.78
C VAL A 61 -14.22 4.45 -0.29
N GLU A 62 -15.44 4.55 -0.84
CA GLU A 62 -15.88 3.69 -1.95
C GLU A 62 -15.04 3.93 -3.20
N ARG A 63 -14.78 5.21 -3.56
CA ARG A 63 -13.96 5.56 -4.74
C ARG A 63 -12.55 4.99 -4.64
N PHE A 64 -11.91 5.15 -3.48
CA PHE A 64 -10.59 4.60 -3.23
C PHE A 64 -10.61 3.08 -3.25
N ARG A 65 -11.64 2.45 -2.66
CA ARG A 65 -11.84 0.99 -2.70
C ARG A 65 -11.90 0.45 -4.12
N ALA A 66 -12.69 1.08 -5.00
CA ALA A 66 -12.80 0.66 -6.40
C ALA A 66 -11.46 0.75 -7.13
N ILE A 67 -10.72 1.84 -6.93
CA ILE A 67 -9.37 2.02 -7.49
C ILE A 67 -8.41 0.96 -6.95
N TYR A 68 -8.37 0.78 -5.62
CA TYR A 68 -7.49 -0.16 -4.94
C TYR A 68 -7.69 -1.60 -5.45
N ILE A 69 -8.94 -2.06 -5.49
CA ILE A 69 -9.29 -3.39 -6.00
C ILE A 69 -8.91 -3.54 -7.46
N TRP A 70 -9.21 -2.52 -8.27
CA TRP A 70 -8.86 -2.57 -9.69
C TRP A 70 -7.36 -2.72 -9.88
N VAL A 71 -6.54 -1.92 -9.17
CA VAL A 71 -5.08 -2.05 -9.22
C VAL A 71 -4.63 -3.45 -8.81
N CYS A 72 -5.12 -3.95 -7.66
CA CYS A 72 -4.68 -5.23 -7.12
C CYS A 72 -5.04 -6.44 -8.00
N GLN A 73 -6.11 -6.33 -8.78
CA GLN A 73 -6.61 -7.44 -9.61
C GLN A 73 -6.23 -7.35 -11.09
N ASN A 74 -5.58 -6.25 -11.51
CA ASN A 74 -5.24 -6.00 -12.91
C ASN A 74 -3.74 -5.83 -13.18
N ILE A 75 -2.98 -5.48 -12.15
CA ILE A 75 -1.53 -5.28 -12.27
C ILE A 75 -0.81 -6.47 -11.65
N LYS A 76 0.24 -6.95 -12.31
CA LYS A 76 1.05 -8.08 -11.83
C LYS A 76 2.38 -7.60 -11.27
N GLY A 77 2.87 -8.28 -10.24
CA GLY A 77 4.25 -8.14 -9.79
C GLY A 77 5.25 -8.57 -10.88
N ASP A 78 6.34 -7.82 -11.04
CA ASP A 78 7.46 -8.16 -11.91
C ASP A 78 8.70 -8.47 -11.07
N TYR A 79 8.74 -9.70 -10.55
CA TYR A 79 9.82 -10.16 -9.67
C TYR A 79 11.22 -10.13 -10.32
N PRO A 80 11.41 -10.54 -11.59
CA PRO A 80 12.70 -10.35 -12.26
C PRO A 80 13.16 -8.88 -12.30
N LEU A 81 12.25 -7.96 -12.63
CA LEU A 81 12.53 -6.52 -12.66
C LEU A 81 12.87 -5.97 -11.26
N MET A 82 12.18 -6.44 -10.22
CA MET A 82 12.48 -6.13 -8.84
C MET A 82 13.89 -6.59 -8.43
N LEU A 83 14.25 -7.85 -8.74
CA LEU A 83 15.59 -8.39 -8.43
C LEU A 83 16.71 -7.63 -9.15
N GLU A 84 16.49 -7.24 -10.40
CA GLU A 84 17.44 -6.43 -11.16
C GLU A 84 17.66 -5.07 -10.51
N ASN A 85 16.58 -4.36 -10.16
CA ASN A 85 16.66 -3.08 -9.47
C ASN A 85 17.42 -3.17 -8.15
N ASP A 86 17.05 -4.15 -7.33
CA ASP A 86 17.65 -4.39 -6.03
C ASP A 86 19.16 -4.65 -6.14
N LYS A 87 19.55 -5.47 -7.14
CA LYS A 87 20.96 -5.73 -7.42
C LYS A 87 21.70 -4.45 -7.82
N MET A 88 21.10 -3.63 -8.67
CA MET A 88 21.72 -2.41 -9.17
C MET A 88 21.81 -1.32 -8.09
N ARG A 89 20.74 -1.10 -7.31
CA ARG A 89 20.74 -0.17 -6.17
C ARG A 89 21.78 -0.56 -5.12
N ARG A 90 21.92 -1.85 -4.80
CA ARG A 90 23.01 -2.34 -3.93
C ARG A 90 24.39 -2.11 -4.52
N LYS A 91 24.57 -2.28 -5.83
CA LYS A 91 25.85 -2.04 -6.49
C LYS A 91 26.24 -0.55 -6.46
N LEU A 92 25.27 0.33 -6.63
CA LEU A 92 25.48 1.78 -6.80
C LEU A 92 25.35 2.57 -5.49
N HIS A 93 25.04 1.94 -4.36
CA HIS A 93 24.70 2.64 -3.11
C HIS A 93 25.77 3.60 -2.56
N THR A 94 27.04 3.41 -2.93
CA THR A 94 28.15 4.29 -2.53
C THR A 94 28.39 5.46 -3.48
N ASP A 95 27.72 5.48 -4.64
CA ASP A 95 27.81 6.52 -5.67
C ASP A 95 26.42 7.14 -5.86
N SER A 96 26.16 8.22 -5.12
CA SER A 96 24.85 8.88 -5.09
C SER A 96 24.40 9.36 -6.47
N LEU A 97 25.32 9.86 -7.30
CA LEU A 97 24.97 10.36 -8.64
C LEU A 97 24.61 9.21 -9.58
N ALA A 98 25.38 8.12 -9.55
CA ALA A 98 25.07 6.93 -10.35
C ALA A 98 23.77 6.25 -9.89
N LEU A 99 23.52 6.22 -8.57
CA LEU A 99 22.28 5.68 -8.01
C LEU A 99 21.06 6.53 -8.41
N GLU A 100 21.15 7.85 -8.35
CA GLU A 100 20.09 8.76 -8.78
C GLU A 100 19.78 8.58 -10.26
N GLN A 101 20.81 8.55 -11.11
CA GLN A 101 20.64 8.31 -12.54
C GLN A 101 20.00 6.95 -12.84
N TRP A 102 20.40 5.90 -12.11
CA TRP A 102 19.77 4.58 -12.20
C TRP A 102 18.29 4.64 -11.83
N ASN A 103 17.96 5.23 -10.68
CA ASN A 103 16.58 5.34 -10.21
C ASN A 103 15.70 6.09 -11.22
N TYR A 104 16.23 7.16 -11.84
CA TYR A 104 15.51 7.93 -12.85
C TYR A 104 15.21 7.12 -14.12
N GLU A 105 16.20 6.41 -14.67
CA GLU A 105 16.00 5.59 -15.88
C GLU A 105 15.13 4.36 -15.60
N PHE A 106 15.36 3.70 -14.46
CA PHE A 106 14.56 2.56 -14.03
C PHE A 106 13.09 2.93 -13.82
N LYS A 107 12.81 4.11 -13.26
CA LYS A 107 11.44 4.63 -13.12
C LYS A 107 10.74 4.81 -14.48
N LYS A 108 11.44 5.33 -15.49
CA LYS A 108 10.88 5.43 -16.85
C LYS A 108 10.58 4.06 -17.45
N GLU A 109 11.51 3.11 -17.29
CA GLU A 109 11.33 1.74 -17.79
C GLU A 109 10.12 1.06 -17.14
N ILE A 110 10.01 1.12 -15.80
CA ILE A 110 8.85 0.60 -15.05
C ILE A 110 7.56 1.16 -15.62
N PHE A 111 7.43 2.47 -15.80
CA PHE A 111 6.17 3.04 -16.27
C PHE A 111 5.81 2.63 -17.69
N GLN A 112 6.82 2.46 -18.55
CA GLN A 112 6.57 1.91 -19.88
C GLN A 112 6.10 0.46 -19.82
N ILE A 113 6.70 -0.38 -18.96
CA ILE A 113 6.29 -1.77 -18.75
C ILE A 113 4.88 -1.83 -18.14
N LEU A 114 4.62 -1.03 -17.11
CA LEU A 114 3.32 -0.93 -16.45
C LEU A 114 2.23 -0.58 -17.46
N ARG A 115 2.39 0.52 -18.21
CA ARG A 115 1.39 0.96 -19.19
C ARG A 115 1.15 -0.05 -20.31
N LYS A 116 2.20 -0.72 -20.80
CA LYS A 116 2.12 -1.63 -21.95
C LYS A 116 1.73 -3.06 -21.58
N LYS A 117 2.17 -3.55 -20.41
CA LYS A 117 2.11 -4.96 -20.02
C LYS A 117 1.35 -5.21 -18.71
N LYS A 118 0.95 -4.16 -17.99
CA LYS A 118 0.32 -4.23 -16.65
C LYS A 118 1.16 -5.06 -15.67
N ARG A 119 2.47 -4.81 -15.68
CA ARG A 119 3.47 -5.44 -14.80
C ARG A 119 4.32 -4.36 -14.14
N THR A 120 4.65 -4.51 -12.87
CA THR A 120 5.43 -3.51 -12.13
C THR A 120 6.09 -4.06 -10.87
N THR A 121 6.95 -3.26 -10.24
CA THR A 121 7.44 -3.43 -8.86
C THR A 121 6.61 -2.58 -7.88
N CYS A 122 6.91 -2.66 -6.58
CA CYS A 122 6.25 -1.87 -5.53
C CYS A 122 6.17 -0.37 -5.86
N SER A 123 7.25 0.22 -6.38
CA SER A 123 7.27 1.64 -6.76
C SER A 123 6.26 2.01 -7.85
N GLY A 124 5.94 1.10 -8.78
CA GLY A 124 4.93 1.40 -9.79
C GLY A 124 3.51 1.03 -9.36
N TYR A 125 3.33 0.10 -8.42
CA TYR A 125 2.04 -0.06 -7.72
C TYR A 125 1.69 1.19 -6.95
N SER A 126 2.62 1.66 -6.11
CA SER A 126 2.37 2.81 -5.24
C SER A 126 2.16 4.10 -6.03
N TYR A 127 2.87 4.24 -7.15
CA TYR A 127 2.65 5.33 -8.10
C TYR A 127 1.29 5.24 -8.79
N LEU A 128 0.92 4.08 -9.35
CA LEU A 128 -0.36 3.95 -10.05
C LEU A 128 -1.55 4.22 -9.12
N LEU A 129 -1.50 3.67 -7.91
CA LEU A 129 -2.54 3.88 -6.91
C LEU A 129 -2.66 5.37 -6.54
N LYS A 130 -1.53 6.06 -6.33
CA LYS A 130 -1.51 7.50 -6.10
C LYS A 130 -2.10 8.29 -7.27
N GLU A 131 -1.63 8.07 -8.50
CA GLU A 131 -2.10 8.80 -9.68
C GLU A 131 -3.61 8.59 -9.93
N MET A 132 -4.10 7.36 -9.78
CA MET A 132 -5.53 7.07 -9.92
C MET A 132 -6.36 7.74 -8.82
N ALA A 133 -5.88 7.72 -7.57
CA ALA A 133 -6.57 8.37 -6.46
C ALA A 133 -6.58 9.91 -6.59
N GLU A 134 -5.47 10.51 -7.01
CA GLU A 134 -5.38 11.96 -7.23
C GLU A 134 -6.28 12.41 -8.40
N LEU A 135 -6.40 11.61 -9.45
CA LEU A 135 -7.38 11.85 -10.52
C LEU A 135 -8.84 11.80 -10.02
N ALA A 136 -9.10 11.08 -8.92
CA ALA A 136 -10.38 11.06 -8.23
C ALA A 136 -10.51 12.13 -7.14
N GLY A 137 -9.50 13.00 -6.96
CA GLY A 137 -9.49 14.05 -5.94
C GLY A 137 -9.14 13.58 -4.53
N ILE A 138 -8.57 12.38 -4.39
CA ILE A 138 -8.25 11.75 -3.10
C ILE A 138 -6.75 11.94 -2.80
N GLU A 139 -6.43 12.48 -1.62
CA GLU A 139 -5.05 12.67 -1.20
C GLU A 139 -4.40 11.31 -0.86
N VAL A 140 -3.27 11.01 -1.53
CA VAL A 140 -2.48 9.79 -1.30
C VAL A 140 -1.00 10.13 -1.27
N ALA A 141 -0.28 9.61 -0.28
CA ALA A 141 1.17 9.65 -0.19
C ALA A 141 1.77 8.32 -0.66
N ILE A 142 2.98 8.39 -1.25
CA ILE A 142 3.85 7.22 -1.38
C ILE A 142 4.73 7.21 -0.15
N VAL A 143 4.82 6.07 0.51
CA VAL A 143 5.68 5.85 1.68
C VAL A 143 6.76 4.87 1.28
N ASP A 144 8.01 5.33 1.28
CA ASP A 144 9.18 4.49 1.07
C ASP A 144 9.67 3.95 2.41
N GLY A 145 10.11 2.69 2.42
CA GLY A 145 10.60 2.06 3.63
C GLY A 145 11.13 0.65 3.39
N TYR A 146 10.99 -0.16 4.43
CA TYR A 146 11.61 -1.46 4.53
C TYR A 146 10.57 -2.56 4.73
N GLY A 147 10.63 -3.56 3.87
CA GLY A 147 9.90 -4.82 3.99
C GLY A 147 10.85 -5.99 4.25
N PRO A 148 10.38 -7.12 4.79
CA PRO A 148 11.20 -8.28 5.09
C PRO A 148 11.82 -8.87 3.80
N ILE A 149 13.13 -9.16 3.83
CA ILE A 149 13.86 -9.84 2.75
C ILE A 149 14.35 -11.20 3.24
N ASN A 150 13.51 -12.24 3.16
CA ASN A 150 13.83 -13.58 3.68
C ASN A 150 14.44 -13.51 5.11
N LYS A 151 15.20 -14.50 5.59
CA LYS A 151 15.70 -14.59 6.98
C LYS A 151 16.58 -13.43 7.50
N LEU A 152 16.77 -12.36 6.73
CA LEU A 152 17.49 -11.17 7.18
C LEU A 152 16.50 -10.19 7.84
N LYS A 153 16.76 -9.88 9.11
CA LYS A 153 16.04 -8.82 9.83
C LYS A 153 16.16 -7.50 9.08
N ILE A 154 15.06 -6.76 9.00
CA ILE A 154 14.91 -5.43 8.40
C ILE A 154 16.04 -4.47 8.84
N GLU A 155 16.50 -4.59 10.09
CA GLU A 155 17.61 -3.86 10.72
C GLU A 155 18.95 -3.83 9.92
N ARG A 156 19.13 -4.73 8.93
CA ARG A 156 20.36 -4.80 8.12
C ARG A 156 20.27 -4.11 6.76
N LEU A 157 19.11 -3.57 6.41
CA LEU A 157 18.91 -2.88 5.15
C LEU A 157 19.39 -1.43 5.27
N LYS A 158 20.29 -1.02 4.37
CA LYS A 158 20.83 0.34 4.33
C LYS A 158 20.04 1.28 3.41
N ILE A 159 19.13 0.72 2.62
CA ILE A 159 18.40 1.41 1.57
C ILE A 159 16.97 0.88 1.61
N PRO A 160 15.93 1.75 1.59
CA PRO A 160 14.55 1.34 1.47
C PRO A 160 14.36 0.38 0.29
N ASN A 161 13.76 -0.78 0.53
CA ASN A 161 13.54 -1.84 -0.46
C ASN A 161 12.06 -2.03 -0.82
N HIS A 162 11.16 -1.27 -0.20
CA HIS A 162 9.73 -1.38 -0.43
C HIS A 162 9.07 0.00 -0.46
N SER A 163 7.95 0.10 -1.16
CA SER A 163 7.16 1.32 -1.28
C SER A 163 5.68 0.96 -1.26
N TRP A 164 4.89 1.66 -0.47
CA TRP A 164 3.44 1.48 -0.33
C TRP A 164 2.73 2.84 -0.29
N ASN A 165 1.45 2.88 0.09
CA ASN A 165 0.69 4.12 0.15
C ASN A 165 0.07 4.38 1.53
N ALA A 166 -0.04 5.67 1.85
CA ALA A 166 -0.98 6.16 2.85
C ALA A 166 -2.05 6.97 2.14
N VAL A 167 -3.34 6.71 2.40
CA VAL A 167 -4.47 7.46 1.83
C VAL A 167 -5.14 8.29 2.91
N LYS A 168 -5.57 9.49 2.58
CA LYS A 168 -6.35 10.32 3.50
C LYS A 168 -7.84 10.21 3.16
N LEU A 169 -8.63 9.72 4.12
CA LEU A 169 -10.09 9.55 4.00
C LEU A 169 -10.74 10.21 5.21
N ASN A 170 -11.74 11.07 4.99
CA ASN A 170 -12.39 11.83 6.08
C ASN A 170 -11.38 12.51 7.03
N ASP A 171 -10.36 13.16 6.46
CA ASP A 171 -9.27 13.85 7.17
C ASP A 171 -8.34 12.99 8.04
N LYS A 172 -8.43 11.66 7.99
CA LYS A 172 -7.52 10.72 8.66
C LYS A 172 -6.68 9.94 7.64
N TRP A 173 -5.41 9.67 7.98
CA TRP A 173 -4.51 8.85 7.16
C TRP A 173 -4.65 7.36 7.48
N TYR A 174 -4.61 6.53 6.45
CA TYR A 174 -4.74 5.07 6.52
C TYR A 174 -3.68 4.39 5.66
N LEU A 175 -3.15 3.26 6.12
CA LEU A 175 -2.09 2.53 5.44
C LEU A 175 -2.65 1.47 4.48
N CYS A 176 -2.02 1.32 3.32
CA CYS A 176 -2.34 0.22 2.41
C CYS A 176 -1.15 -0.19 1.54
N ASP A 177 -1.13 -1.46 1.13
CA ASP A 177 -0.11 -1.98 0.22
C ASP A 177 -0.73 -2.81 -0.91
N ALA A 178 -0.92 -2.18 -2.06
CA ALA A 178 -1.40 -2.85 -3.27
C ALA A 178 -0.43 -3.93 -3.79
N THR A 179 0.86 -3.83 -3.49
CA THR A 179 1.86 -4.79 -3.97
C THR A 179 1.64 -6.15 -3.32
N TRP A 180 1.57 -6.19 -1.99
CA TRP A 180 1.38 -7.44 -1.24
C TRP A 180 -0.07 -7.90 -1.26
N ALA A 181 -1.04 -6.98 -1.43
CA ALA A 181 -2.43 -7.34 -1.63
C ALA A 181 -2.72 -8.04 -2.95
N SER A 182 -1.92 -7.83 -4.00
CA SER A 182 -2.25 -8.32 -5.35
C SER A 182 -2.07 -9.84 -5.51
N GLY A 183 -1.17 -10.44 -4.74
CA GLY A 183 -0.79 -11.85 -4.85
C GLY A 183 0.70 -12.08 -4.64
N TYR A 184 1.19 -13.22 -5.11
CA TYR A 184 2.55 -13.68 -4.85
C TYR A 184 3.30 -14.07 -6.13
N THR A 185 4.62 -14.23 -6.01
CA THR A 185 5.45 -14.81 -7.07
C THR A 185 5.78 -16.26 -6.71
N ASP A 186 5.46 -17.20 -7.58
CA ASP A 186 5.95 -18.57 -7.46
C ASP A 186 7.47 -18.57 -7.71
N LEU A 187 8.24 -18.91 -6.68
CA LEU A 187 9.70 -18.91 -6.72
C LEU A 187 10.29 -20.03 -7.59
N THR A 188 9.48 -20.99 -8.03
CA THR A 188 9.89 -22.06 -8.94
C THR A 188 9.84 -21.59 -10.39
N THR A 189 8.76 -20.89 -10.75
CA THR A 189 8.53 -20.43 -12.13
C THR A 189 8.92 -18.97 -12.37
N TYR A 190 9.12 -18.20 -11.29
CA TYR A 190 9.28 -16.74 -11.28
C TYR A 190 8.09 -15.99 -11.90
N LEU A 191 6.92 -16.64 -11.94
CA LEU A 191 5.69 -16.05 -12.44
C LEU A 191 4.84 -15.53 -11.29
N PHE A 192 4.18 -14.40 -11.54
CA PHE A 192 3.24 -13.80 -10.61
C PHE A 192 1.86 -14.46 -10.75
N GLU A 193 1.28 -14.81 -9.61
CA GLU A 193 -0.08 -15.33 -9.47
C GLU A 193 -0.92 -14.35 -8.66
N PHE A 194 -2.12 -14.04 -9.17
CA PHE A 194 -3.06 -13.22 -8.42
C PHE A 194 -3.63 -14.06 -7.27
N ASP A 195 -3.54 -13.52 -6.06
CA ASP A 195 -4.12 -14.09 -4.85
C ASP A 195 -4.46 -12.92 -3.94
N TYR A 196 -5.60 -12.28 -4.23
CA TYR A 196 -5.93 -11.00 -3.63
C TYR A 196 -6.13 -11.14 -2.12
N ASP A 197 -5.38 -10.37 -1.35
CA ASP A 197 -5.47 -10.34 0.10
C ASP A 197 -6.00 -8.98 0.57
N ASP A 198 -7.23 -9.02 1.06
CA ASP A 198 -7.92 -7.84 1.53
C ASP A 198 -7.20 -7.19 2.71
N GLN A 199 -6.44 -7.93 3.54
CA GLN A 199 -5.86 -7.48 4.82
C GLN A 199 -4.94 -6.25 4.70
N TYR A 200 -4.41 -5.97 3.50
CA TYR A 200 -3.57 -4.81 3.23
C TYR A 200 -4.35 -3.55 2.85
N TRP A 201 -5.69 -3.60 2.78
CA TRP A 201 -6.54 -2.42 2.58
C TRP A 201 -6.84 -1.73 3.92
N LEU A 202 -6.37 -0.51 4.14
CA LEU A 202 -6.58 0.23 5.42
C LEU A 202 -6.16 -0.61 6.64
N MET A 203 -5.01 -1.28 6.55
CA MET A 203 -4.52 -2.17 7.60
C MET A 203 -4.21 -1.37 8.88
N PRO A 204 -4.55 -1.87 10.08
CA PRO A 204 -4.23 -1.19 11.33
C PRO A 204 -2.73 -0.88 11.45
N PRO A 205 -2.34 0.32 11.90
CA PRO A 205 -0.94 0.74 12.02
C PRO A 205 -0.06 -0.22 12.82
N GLU A 206 -0.60 -0.78 13.90
CA GLU A 206 0.10 -1.72 14.78
C GLU A 206 0.49 -3.01 14.04
N GLU A 207 -0.45 -3.55 13.26
CA GLU A 207 -0.23 -4.76 12.44
C GLU A 207 0.67 -4.44 11.24
N PHE A 208 0.44 -3.30 10.59
CA PHE A 208 1.21 -2.89 9.42
C PHE A 208 2.69 -2.71 9.77
N ALA A 209 2.98 -2.12 10.94
CA ALA A 209 4.33 -1.90 11.45
C ALA A 209 5.12 -3.20 11.71
N GLU A 210 4.47 -4.36 11.88
CA GLU A 210 5.19 -5.63 12.07
C GLU A 210 6.04 -6.01 10.85
N THR A 211 5.64 -5.54 9.66
CA THR A 211 6.27 -5.90 8.39
C THR A 211 6.70 -4.71 7.56
N HIS A 212 6.15 -3.51 7.80
CA HIS A 212 6.45 -2.28 7.07
C HIS A 212 7.07 -1.23 7.99
N GLN A 213 8.36 -0.99 7.81
CA GLN A 213 9.09 0.04 8.56
C GLN A 213 9.35 1.23 7.64
N PRO A 214 8.66 2.38 7.79
CA PRO A 214 8.85 3.52 6.90
C PRO A 214 10.23 4.18 7.12
N GLU A 215 10.77 4.81 6.08
CA GLU A 215 11.98 5.63 6.21
C GLU A 215 11.73 6.88 7.08
N ASP A 216 10.57 7.51 6.91
CA ASP A 216 10.07 8.56 7.80
C ASP A 216 9.10 7.95 8.83
N PRO A 217 9.48 7.89 10.12
CA PRO A 217 8.66 7.30 11.18
C PRO A 217 7.30 7.97 11.38
N SER A 218 7.07 9.18 10.85
CA SER A 218 5.75 9.83 10.91
C SER A 218 4.67 9.02 10.20
N TRP A 219 5.05 8.17 9.23
CA TRP A 219 4.15 7.26 8.52
C TRP A 219 3.88 5.94 9.23
N LEU A 220 4.42 5.73 10.44
CA LEU A 220 3.99 4.60 11.27
C LEU A 220 2.51 4.74 11.65
N LEU A 221 1.99 5.97 11.74
CA LEU A 221 0.61 6.29 12.15
C LEU A 221 0.18 5.65 13.49
N LEU A 222 1.13 5.22 14.31
CA LEU A 222 0.88 4.74 15.65
C LEU A 222 0.42 5.92 16.50
N GLU A 223 -0.70 5.78 17.20
CA GLU A 223 -1.04 6.74 18.23
C GLU A 223 0.06 6.71 19.28
N LEU A 224 0.63 7.88 19.59
CA LEU A 224 1.45 8.02 20.78
C LEU A 224 0.53 7.68 21.96
N SER A 225 0.75 6.53 22.61
CA SER A 225 0.06 6.23 23.85
C SER A 225 0.31 7.40 24.79
N ALA A 226 -0.72 8.19 25.09
CA ALA A 226 -0.66 9.29 26.04
C ALA A 226 -0.46 8.68 27.44
N ASN A 227 0.79 8.35 27.77
CA ASN A 227 1.26 7.94 29.08
C ASN A 227 2.73 8.31 29.18
N ASP A 228 2.99 9.61 29.39
CA ASP A 228 4.17 10.12 30.08
C ASP A 228 3.70 11.14 31.14
#